data_AF-A0A2A5VGC2-F1
#
_entry.id   AF-A0A2A5VGC2-F1
#
_cell.length_a   1.000
_cell.length_b   1.000
_cell.length_c   1.000
_cell.angle_alpha   90.00
_cell.angle_beta   90.00
_cell.angle_gamma   90.00
#
_symmetry.space_group_name_H-M   'P 1'
#
loop_
_entity.id
_entity.type
_entity.pdbx_description
1 polymer ?
#
loop_
_entity_poly.entity_id
_entity_poly.type
_entity_poly.pdbx_seq_one_letter_code
_entity_poly.pdbx_strand_id
1 'polypeptide(L)'
;MGRKIMVTNTIGRQSWTLTVVRDFKSSLDEEIEWEEFYYGRTSEELEDKERTPKHLPSGLVYLLTRANLISEALESGFVAEMSSYPKIGDDWLRFERIAMASIVPPFGPTVARYVVEDGEDSIEMVELMCRGELLPLKLWIRVLELDCSTMAWLIESELSVGRHKSQTTLDDWCEIGDVTRAARFKPWMRKQLPLPGPPQESYKFR
;
A
#
# COMPACT_ATOMS: atom_id res chain seq x y z
N MET A 1 -18.98 -27.62 30.48
CA MET A 1 -18.33 -26.30 30.66
C MET A 1 -17.18 -26.19 29.66
N GLY A 2 -17.41 -25.52 28.53
CA GLY A 2 -16.39 -25.32 27.51
C GLY A 2 -15.41 -24.24 27.95
N ARG A 3 -14.11 -24.58 28.01
CA ARG A 3 -13.03 -23.60 28.23
C ARG A 3 -12.99 -22.68 27.02
N LYS A 4 -13.39 -21.42 27.22
CA LYS A 4 -13.18 -20.33 26.26
C LYS A 4 -11.68 -20.11 26.18
N ILE A 5 -11.03 -20.57 25.11
CA ILE A 5 -9.64 -20.23 24.82
C ILE A 5 -9.62 -18.73 24.53
N MET A 6 -9.14 -17.95 25.49
CA MET A 6 -8.91 -16.53 25.34
C MET A 6 -7.66 -16.40 24.47
N VAL A 7 -7.84 -16.11 23.17
CA VAL A 7 -6.74 -15.80 22.26
C VAL A 7 -6.18 -14.44 22.72
N THR A 8 -5.14 -14.47 23.52
CA THR A 8 -4.40 -13.28 23.94
C THR A 8 -3.64 -12.74 22.74
N ASN A 9 -4.02 -11.54 22.26
CA ASN A 9 -3.23 -10.75 21.30
C ASN A 9 -1.87 -10.42 21.95
N THR A 10 -0.84 -11.22 21.69
CA THR A 10 0.54 -11.02 22.18
C THR A 10 1.40 -10.16 21.25
N ILE A 11 0.78 -9.33 20.41
CA ILE A 11 1.52 -8.39 19.56
C ILE A 11 1.78 -7.14 20.38
N GLY A 12 3.04 -6.72 20.45
CA GLY A 12 3.40 -5.45 21.03
C GLY A 12 2.61 -4.30 20.40
N ARG A 13 2.42 -3.20 21.14
CA ARG A 13 1.83 -1.98 20.57
C ARG A 13 2.80 -1.40 19.55
N GLN A 14 2.51 -1.60 18.27
CA GLN A 14 3.36 -1.20 17.16
C GLN A 14 2.60 -0.27 16.20
N SER A 15 3.35 0.64 15.61
CA SER A 15 2.93 1.48 14.49
C SER A 15 4.03 1.44 13.44
N TRP A 16 3.65 1.40 12.17
CA TRP A 16 4.56 1.30 11.03
C TRP A 16 3.92 1.90 9.79
N THR A 17 4.70 2.10 8.73
CA THR A 17 4.27 2.83 7.54
C THR A 17 4.63 2.13 6.24
N LEU A 18 3.84 2.31 5.20
CA LEU A 18 4.17 1.89 3.86
C LEU A 18 4.13 3.13 2.97
N THR A 19 5.26 3.47 2.37
CA THR A 19 5.32 4.52 1.36
C THR A 19 4.92 3.92 0.02
N VAL A 20 4.02 4.61 -0.67
CA VAL A 20 3.48 4.21 -1.97
C VAL A 20 3.69 5.37 -2.94
N VAL A 21 4.24 5.09 -4.12
CA VAL A 21 4.62 6.07 -5.13
C VAL A 21 4.01 5.66 -6.46
N ARG A 22 3.37 6.57 -7.18
CA ARG A 22 2.77 6.27 -8.48
C ARG A 22 3.85 5.84 -9.48
N ASP A 23 3.57 4.81 -10.27
CA ASP A 23 4.37 4.54 -11.46
C ASP A 23 3.98 5.50 -12.58
N PHE A 24 4.88 6.40 -12.95
CA PHE A 24 4.62 7.36 -14.02
C PHE A 24 4.82 6.80 -15.43
N LYS A 25 5.08 5.49 -15.56
CA LYS A 25 5.17 4.77 -16.83
C LYS A 25 3.85 4.13 -17.24
N SER A 26 2.88 3.99 -16.33
CA SER A 26 1.54 3.50 -16.69
C SER A 26 0.81 4.54 -17.55
N SER A 27 -0.18 4.07 -18.33
CA SER A 27 -1.09 4.96 -19.05
C SER A 27 -1.64 6.02 -18.10
N LEU A 28 -1.88 7.24 -18.57
CA LEU A 28 -2.53 8.28 -17.79
C LEU A 28 -4.03 7.97 -17.68
N ASP A 29 -4.39 6.87 -17.00
CA ASP A 29 -5.78 6.66 -16.60
C ASP A 29 -6.05 7.50 -15.36
N GLU A 30 -7.16 8.26 -15.38
CA GLU A 30 -7.57 9.11 -14.25
C GLU A 30 -8.18 8.29 -13.10
N GLU A 31 -8.49 7.02 -13.35
CA GLU A 31 -9.10 6.11 -12.39
C GLU A 31 -8.00 5.35 -11.61
N ILE A 32 -7.85 5.65 -10.31
CA ILE A 32 -6.80 5.09 -9.43
C ILE A 32 -6.72 3.55 -9.40
N GLU A 33 -7.83 2.86 -9.67
CA GLU A 33 -7.90 1.40 -9.71
C GLU A 33 -7.07 0.79 -10.85
N TRP A 34 -6.80 1.56 -11.90
CA TRP A 34 -6.04 1.13 -13.08
C TRP A 34 -4.57 1.52 -13.03
N GLU A 35 -4.19 2.35 -12.07
CA GLU A 35 -2.83 2.80 -11.89
C GLU A 35 -2.00 1.79 -11.10
N GLU A 36 -0.71 1.74 -11.41
CA GLU A 36 0.26 0.93 -10.70
C GLU A 36 1.14 1.81 -9.80
N PHE A 37 1.57 1.24 -8.69
CA PHE A 37 2.34 1.94 -7.68
C PHE A 37 3.54 1.11 -7.24
N TYR A 38 4.68 1.78 -7.12
CA TYR A 38 5.81 1.30 -6.35
C TYR A 38 5.48 1.42 -4.86
N TYR A 39 6.01 0.52 -4.04
CA TYR A 39 5.73 0.51 -2.61
C TYR A 39 6.93 -0.02 -1.82
N GLY A 40 7.17 0.52 -0.63
CA GLY A 40 8.27 0.08 0.22
C GLY A 40 8.22 0.65 1.63
N ARG A 41 8.83 -0.07 2.58
CA ARG A 41 8.99 0.40 3.96
C ARG A 41 10.13 1.44 4.08
N THR A 42 11.14 1.30 3.24
CA THR A 42 12.32 2.17 3.17
C THR A 42 12.53 2.64 1.74
N SER A 43 13.35 3.68 1.56
CA SER A 43 13.78 4.13 0.23
C SER A 43 14.51 3.03 -0.54
N GLU A 44 15.33 2.23 0.13
CA GLU A 44 16.06 1.10 -0.47
C GLU A 44 15.10 0.06 -1.08
N GLU A 45 13.98 -0.23 -0.40
CA GLU A 45 12.96 -1.13 -0.95
C GLU A 45 12.23 -0.57 -2.16
N LEU A 46 12.12 0.76 -2.28
CA LEU A 46 11.51 1.42 -3.43
C LEU A 46 12.48 1.53 -4.62
N GLU A 47 13.78 1.65 -4.36
CA GLU A 47 14.84 1.69 -5.37
C GLU A 47 15.24 0.30 -5.88
N ASP A 48 14.73 -0.76 -5.25
CA ASP A 48 14.93 -2.14 -5.68
C ASP A 48 14.36 -2.37 -7.09
N LYS A 49 15.27 -2.55 -8.05
CA LYS A 49 14.93 -2.76 -9.47
C LYS A 49 14.20 -4.08 -9.74
N GLU A 50 14.28 -5.04 -8.82
CA GLU A 50 13.54 -6.31 -8.94
C GLU A 50 12.08 -6.17 -8.49
N ARG A 51 11.74 -5.10 -7.74
CA ARG A 51 10.37 -4.85 -7.29
C ARG A 51 9.57 -4.18 -8.40
N THR A 52 8.54 -4.87 -8.87
CA THR A 52 7.60 -4.33 -9.87
C THR A 52 6.48 -3.53 -9.21
N PRO A 53 5.97 -2.48 -9.87
CA PRO A 53 4.80 -1.75 -9.38
C PRO A 53 3.56 -2.65 -9.43
N LYS A 54 2.53 -2.28 -8.66
CA LYS A 54 1.30 -3.06 -8.49
C LYS A 54 0.09 -2.16 -8.26
N HIS A 55 -1.10 -2.68 -8.54
CA HIS A 55 -2.35 -1.99 -8.23
C HIS A 55 -2.62 -1.91 -6.73
N LEU A 56 -3.39 -0.90 -6.33
CA LEU A 56 -3.85 -0.75 -4.96
C LEU A 56 -4.91 -1.83 -4.61
N PRO A 57 -4.87 -2.39 -3.40
CA PRO A 57 -6.00 -3.14 -2.86
C PRO A 57 -7.19 -2.22 -2.60
N SER A 58 -8.41 -2.76 -2.67
CA SER A 58 -9.63 -1.94 -2.54
C SER A 58 -9.71 -1.24 -1.19
N GLY A 59 -9.16 -1.82 -0.12
CA GLY A 59 -9.06 -1.16 1.18
C GLY A 59 -8.22 0.12 1.18
N LEU A 60 -7.16 0.21 0.36
CA LEU A 60 -6.40 1.46 0.20
C LEU A 60 -7.14 2.47 -0.67
N VAL A 61 -7.82 2.01 -1.73
CA VAL A 61 -8.67 2.88 -2.56
C VAL A 61 -9.81 3.50 -1.73
N TYR A 62 -10.46 2.70 -0.89
CA TYR A 62 -11.48 3.13 0.05
C TYR A 62 -10.95 4.19 1.03
N LEU A 63 -9.77 3.95 1.61
CA LEU A 63 -9.11 4.90 2.51
C LEU A 63 -8.81 6.23 1.82
N LEU A 64 -8.23 6.20 0.61
CA LEU A 64 -7.91 7.40 -0.16
C LEU A 64 -9.16 8.19 -0.55
N THR A 65 -10.23 7.49 -0.95
CA THR A 65 -11.51 8.11 -1.29
C THR A 65 -12.10 8.83 -0.08
N ARG A 66 -12.09 8.18 1.09
CA ARG A 66 -12.62 8.76 2.33
C ARG A 66 -11.78 9.94 2.84
N ALA A 67 -10.47 9.88 2.66
CA ALA A 67 -9.55 10.95 3.03
C ALA A 67 -9.51 12.10 2.00
N ASN A 68 -10.18 11.94 0.85
CA ASN A 68 -10.09 12.87 -0.29
C ASN A 68 -8.64 13.07 -0.76
N LEU A 69 -7.87 11.98 -0.84
CA LEU A 69 -6.44 11.96 -1.21
C LEU A 69 -6.17 11.26 -2.56
N ILE A 70 -7.20 11.08 -3.38
CA ILE A 70 -7.08 10.40 -4.68
C ILE A 70 -6.19 11.19 -5.63
N SER A 71 -6.37 12.52 -5.67
CA SER A 71 -5.61 13.39 -6.57
C SER A 71 -4.12 13.41 -6.19
N GLU A 72 -3.81 13.50 -4.91
CA GLU A 72 -2.45 13.50 -4.36
C GLU A 72 -1.75 12.16 -4.59
N ALA A 73 -2.48 11.05 -4.43
CA ALA A 73 -2.00 9.72 -4.74
C ALA A 73 -1.68 9.55 -6.23
N LEU A 74 -2.53 10.11 -7.12
CA LEU A 74 -2.31 10.12 -8.56
C LEU A 74 -1.20 11.10 -8.97
N GLU A 75 -0.97 12.18 -8.24
CA GLU A 75 0.10 13.13 -8.57
C GLU A 75 1.48 12.58 -8.20
N SER A 76 1.60 11.95 -7.03
CA SER A 76 2.89 11.55 -6.49
C SER A 76 2.85 10.21 -5.77
N GLY A 77 1.87 10.02 -4.89
CA GLY A 77 1.77 8.88 -4.01
C GLY A 77 1.26 9.27 -2.63
N PHE A 78 1.41 8.37 -1.66
CA PHE A 78 0.89 8.54 -0.31
C PHE A 78 1.63 7.64 0.68
N VAL A 79 1.42 7.88 1.98
CA VAL A 79 1.86 7.01 3.06
C VAL A 79 0.64 6.31 3.67
N ALA A 80 0.66 4.99 3.71
CA ALA A 80 -0.26 4.23 4.56
C ALA A 80 0.37 4.06 5.94
N GLU A 81 -0.25 4.61 6.98
CA GLU A 81 0.14 4.35 8.36
C GLU A 81 -0.71 3.24 8.96
N MET A 82 -0.08 2.34 9.71
CA MET A 82 -0.70 1.16 10.28
C MET A 82 -0.42 1.07 11.78
N SER A 83 -1.34 0.45 12.51
CA SER A 83 -1.17 0.19 13.94
C SER A 83 -1.86 -1.08 14.42
N SER A 84 -1.19 -1.82 15.29
CA SER A 84 -1.72 -3.03 15.95
C SER A 84 -2.63 -2.73 17.15
N TYR A 85 -2.78 -1.47 17.52
CA TYR A 85 -3.57 -1.04 18.68
C TYR A 85 -4.54 0.09 18.29
N PRO A 86 -5.61 0.30 19.08
CA PRO A 86 -6.60 1.32 18.78
C PRO A 86 -6.00 2.71 18.65
N LYS A 87 -6.36 3.41 17.58
CA LYS A 87 -6.04 4.82 17.36
C LYS A 87 -7.29 5.67 17.56
N ILE A 88 -7.07 6.90 18.01
CA ILE A 88 -8.11 7.91 18.20
C ILE A 88 -7.99 8.86 17.00
N GLY A 89 -9.11 9.14 16.34
CA GLY A 89 -9.17 10.00 15.17
C GLY A 89 -10.08 9.41 14.09
N ASP A 90 -10.85 10.27 13.42
CA ASP A 90 -11.82 9.86 12.38
C ASP A 90 -11.14 9.43 11.07
N ASP A 91 -9.84 9.69 10.96
CA ASP A 91 -8.93 9.31 9.86
C ASP A 91 -8.46 7.85 9.95
N TRP A 92 -8.51 7.25 11.15
CA TRP A 92 -8.12 5.85 11.36
C TRP A 92 -9.31 4.91 11.18
N LEU A 93 -9.21 4.01 10.20
CA LEU A 93 -10.21 2.97 9.99
C LEU A 93 -9.75 1.63 10.53
N ARG A 94 -10.70 0.90 11.13
CA ARG A 94 -10.46 -0.43 11.66
C ARG A 94 -10.65 -1.47 10.57
N PHE A 95 -9.71 -2.41 10.52
CA PHE A 95 -9.70 -3.57 9.67
C PHE A 95 -9.64 -4.82 10.55
N GLU A 96 -10.49 -5.80 10.26
CA GLU A 96 -10.55 -7.07 11.00
C GLU A 96 -10.02 -8.23 10.16
N ARG A 97 -9.19 -9.05 10.78
CA ARG A 97 -8.58 -10.21 10.11
C ARG A 97 -9.62 -11.32 9.93
N ILE A 98 -9.91 -11.68 8.68
CA ILE A 98 -10.90 -12.73 8.36
C ILE A 98 -10.27 -14.06 7.97
N ALA A 99 -9.03 -14.05 7.47
CA ALA A 99 -8.33 -15.25 7.03
C ALA A 99 -6.83 -15.11 7.28
N MET A 100 -6.17 -16.25 7.47
CA MET A 100 -4.72 -16.36 7.62
C MET A 100 -4.24 -17.69 7.04
N ALA A 101 -3.15 -17.66 6.28
CA ALA A 101 -2.54 -18.85 5.69
C ALA A 101 -1.01 -18.69 5.65
N SER A 102 -0.26 -19.79 5.64
CA SER A 102 1.16 -19.76 5.31
C SER A 102 1.33 -20.01 3.82
N ILE A 103 2.11 -19.19 3.12
CA ILE A 103 2.38 -19.34 1.68
C ILE A 103 3.15 -20.63 1.41
N VAL A 104 4.10 -20.97 2.28
CA VAL A 104 4.96 -22.16 2.16
C VAL A 104 4.90 -22.97 3.45
N PRO A 105 4.00 -23.96 3.57
CA PRO A 105 3.94 -24.80 4.77
C PRO A 105 5.14 -25.76 4.84
N PRO A 106 5.66 -26.10 6.03
CA PRO A 106 5.29 -25.60 7.36
C PRO A 106 6.04 -24.33 7.80
N PHE A 107 6.99 -23.84 6.98
CA PHE A 107 7.82 -22.68 7.28
C PHE A 107 7.82 -21.73 6.07
N GLY A 108 7.13 -20.60 6.20
CA GLY A 108 7.01 -19.62 5.13
C GLY A 108 6.23 -18.39 5.58
N PRO A 109 6.24 -17.31 4.77
CA PRO A 109 5.56 -16.07 5.12
C PRO A 109 4.09 -16.32 5.42
N THR A 110 3.60 -15.72 6.49
CA THR A 110 2.18 -15.75 6.82
C THR A 110 1.48 -14.63 6.05
N VAL A 111 0.39 -14.94 5.37
CA VAL A 111 -0.50 -13.95 4.75
C VAL A 111 -1.78 -13.91 5.54
N ALA A 112 -2.26 -12.71 5.82
CA ALA A 112 -3.58 -12.51 6.38
C ALA A 112 -4.38 -11.54 5.52
N ARG A 113 -5.68 -11.83 5.39
CA ARG A 113 -6.64 -10.94 4.75
C ARG A 113 -7.43 -10.20 5.81
N TYR A 114 -7.54 -8.90 5.62
CA TYR A 114 -8.34 -8.03 6.46
C TYR A 114 -9.44 -7.37 5.65
N VAL A 115 -10.58 -7.13 6.30
CA VAL A 115 -11.71 -6.39 5.73
C VAL A 115 -12.01 -5.19 6.62
N VAL A 116 -12.37 -4.07 6.02
CA VAL A 116 -12.79 -2.87 6.75
C VAL A 116 -14.00 -3.18 7.62
N GLU A 117 -14.07 -2.59 8.82
CA GLU A 117 -15.24 -2.71 9.68
C GLU A 117 -16.50 -2.23 8.92
N ASP A 118 -17.54 -3.05 8.93
CA ASP A 118 -18.84 -2.80 8.28
C ASP A 118 -18.80 -2.56 6.75
N GLY A 119 -17.77 -3.07 6.06
CA GLY A 119 -17.68 -2.99 4.59
C GLY A 119 -17.17 -4.27 3.94
N GLU A 120 -16.91 -4.18 2.62
CA GLU A 120 -16.39 -5.27 1.81
C GLU A 120 -14.95 -5.06 1.34
N ASP A 121 -14.42 -3.84 1.55
CA ASP A 121 -13.08 -3.48 1.13
C ASP A 121 -12.02 -4.20 1.94
N SER A 122 -11.01 -4.69 1.23
CA SER A 122 -10.05 -5.61 1.82
C SER A 122 -8.61 -5.29 1.46
N ILE A 123 -7.72 -5.78 2.30
CA ILE A 123 -6.27 -5.74 2.10
C ILE A 123 -5.66 -7.09 2.45
N GLU A 124 -4.54 -7.39 1.82
CA GLU A 124 -3.68 -8.50 2.24
C GLU A 124 -2.45 -7.94 2.95
N MET A 125 -2.04 -8.63 4.00
CA MET A 125 -0.84 -8.31 4.77
C MET A 125 0.07 -9.53 4.84
N VAL A 126 1.37 -9.32 4.67
CA VAL A 126 2.39 -10.38 4.66
C VAL A 126 3.33 -10.21 5.87
N GLU A 127 3.47 -11.26 6.67
CA GLU A 127 4.52 -11.39 7.69
C GLU A 127 5.82 -11.80 7.01
N LEU A 128 6.75 -10.85 6.87
CA LEU A 128 7.99 -11.05 6.11
C LEU A 128 9.03 -11.92 6.82
N MET A 129 8.93 -12.09 8.14
CA MET A 129 10.04 -12.63 8.95
C MET A 129 9.85 -14.08 9.43
N CYS A 130 8.74 -14.74 9.09
CA CYS A 130 8.50 -16.18 9.34
C CYS A 130 8.85 -16.65 10.78
N ARG A 131 8.65 -15.80 11.80
CA ARG A 131 9.10 -16.06 13.18
C ARG A 131 7.96 -16.31 14.16
N GLY A 132 6.72 -16.30 13.68
CA GLY A 132 5.54 -16.66 14.47
C GLY A 132 4.96 -15.47 15.26
N GLU A 133 5.37 -14.24 14.97
CA GLU A 133 4.66 -13.07 15.46
C GLU A 133 3.40 -12.91 14.63
N LEU A 134 2.27 -13.24 15.26
CA LEU A 134 0.98 -13.28 14.60
C LEU A 134 0.67 -11.91 14.00
N LEU A 135 0.27 -11.86 12.73
CA LEU A 135 -0.37 -10.66 12.18
C LEU A 135 -1.59 -10.30 13.06
N PRO A 136 -1.86 -9.02 13.37
CA PRO A 136 -2.86 -8.65 14.38
C PRO A 136 -4.27 -9.07 14.02
N LEU A 137 -5.11 -9.37 15.03
CA LEU A 137 -6.53 -9.64 14.78
C LEU A 137 -7.28 -8.38 14.30
N LYS A 138 -6.85 -7.22 14.80
CA LYS A 138 -7.41 -5.91 14.46
C LYS A 138 -6.29 -4.97 14.09
N LEU A 139 -6.51 -4.21 13.03
CA LEU A 139 -5.53 -3.31 12.44
C LEU A 139 -6.21 -1.95 12.27
N TRP A 140 -5.50 -0.88 12.60
CA TRP A 140 -5.94 0.48 12.32
C TRP A 140 -5.07 1.03 11.21
N ILE A 141 -5.69 1.60 10.18
CA ILE A 141 -4.98 2.14 9.03
C ILE A 141 -5.54 3.52 8.70
N ARG A 142 -4.63 4.43 8.35
CA ARG A 142 -4.96 5.69 7.68
C ARG A 142 -4.02 5.92 6.51
N VAL A 143 -4.39 6.84 5.64
CA VAL A 143 -3.55 7.30 4.53
C VAL A 143 -3.27 8.78 4.70
N LEU A 144 -2.06 9.19 4.34
CA LEU A 144 -1.56 10.56 4.43
C LEU A 144 -0.84 10.92 3.14
N GLU A 145 -0.76 12.20 2.83
CA GLU A 145 0.11 12.71 1.77
C GLU A 145 1.59 12.39 2.06
N LEU A 146 2.41 12.38 1.00
CA LEU A 146 3.86 12.30 1.14
C LEU A 146 4.38 13.58 1.80
N ASP A 147 5.17 13.45 2.86
CA ASP A 147 5.81 14.61 3.48
C ASP A 147 6.88 15.23 2.56
N CYS A 148 7.29 16.47 2.86
CA CYS A 148 8.27 17.20 2.05
C CYS A 148 9.62 16.48 1.91
N SER A 149 10.03 15.69 2.91
CA SER A 149 11.31 14.97 2.88
C SER A 149 11.24 13.77 1.93
N THR A 150 10.11 13.05 1.96
CA THR A 150 9.79 11.97 1.03
C THR A 150 9.60 12.50 -0.39
N MET A 151 8.96 13.65 -0.55
CA MET A 151 8.82 14.31 -1.86
C MET A 151 10.17 14.76 -2.44
N ALA A 152 11.02 15.39 -1.62
CA ALA A 152 12.36 15.78 -2.04
C ALA A 152 13.19 14.57 -2.50
N TRP A 153 13.09 13.45 -1.77
CA TRP A 153 13.68 12.18 -2.20
C TRP A 153 13.13 11.69 -3.54
N LEU A 154 11.80 11.69 -3.69
CA LEU A 154 11.14 11.17 -4.87
C LEU A 154 11.62 11.92 -6.13
N ILE A 155 11.72 13.24 -6.06
CA ILE A 155 12.24 14.10 -7.12
C ILE A 155 13.68 13.73 -7.51
N GLU A 156 14.52 13.38 -6.54
CA GLU A 156 15.91 12.97 -6.79
C GLU A 156 16.03 11.54 -7.34
N SER A 157 15.06 10.68 -7.01
CA SER A 157 15.05 9.26 -7.35
C SER A 157 14.81 8.97 -8.83
N GLU A 158 15.09 7.73 -9.25
CA GLU A 158 14.73 7.22 -10.58
C GLU A 158 13.21 7.02 -10.78
N LEU A 159 12.41 7.13 -9.70
CA LEU A 159 10.95 7.03 -9.73
C LEU A 159 10.28 8.37 -10.10
N SER A 160 11.05 9.46 -10.24
CA SER A 160 10.52 10.78 -10.62
C SER A 160 10.00 10.83 -12.06
N VAL A 161 8.94 11.62 -12.27
CA VAL A 161 8.48 12.05 -13.60
C VAL A 161 9.63 12.79 -14.30
N GLY A 162 9.99 12.38 -15.51
CA GLY A 162 10.87 13.18 -16.38
C GLY A 162 12.35 12.80 -16.42
N ARG A 163 12.78 11.67 -15.84
CA ARG A 163 14.13 11.12 -16.10
C ARG A 163 14.27 10.40 -17.44
N HIS A 164 13.22 10.36 -18.27
CA HIS A 164 13.42 10.31 -19.71
C HIS A 164 14.12 11.63 -20.11
N LYS A 165 15.44 11.56 -20.31
CA LYS A 165 16.41 12.66 -20.47
C LYS A 165 16.22 13.54 -21.73
N SER A 166 15.00 13.86 -22.10
CA SER A 166 14.69 14.83 -23.14
C SER A 166 13.75 15.87 -22.55
N GLN A 167 14.19 17.12 -22.53
CA GLN A 167 13.29 18.25 -22.44
C GLN A 167 12.27 18.08 -23.57
N THR A 168 11.03 17.78 -23.23
CA THR A 168 9.94 17.76 -24.19
C THR A 168 9.60 19.19 -24.59
N THR A 169 9.36 19.43 -25.87
CA THR A 169 8.92 20.75 -26.34
C THR A 169 7.44 20.92 -25.98
N LEU A 170 6.95 22.16 -25.99
CA LEU A 170 5.52 22.46 -25.75
C LEU A 170 4.59 21.70 -26.73
N ASP A 171 5.11 21.35 -27.92
CA ASP A 171 4.39 20.57 -28.93
C ASP A 171 4.14 19.12 -28.49
N ASP A 172 5.01 18.52 -27.67
CA ASP A 172 4.83 17.16 -27.12
C ASP A 172 3.65 17.08 -26.14
N TRP A 173 3.18 18.22 -25.62
CA TRP A 173 2.00 18.32 -24.75
C TRP A 173 0.68 18.45 -25.52
N CYS A 174 0.72 18.62 -26.86
CA CYS A 174 -0.47 18.71 -27.69
C CYS A 174 -1.02 17.34 -28.14
N GLU A 175 -0.24 16.27 -28.02
CA GLU A 175 -0.72 14.90 -28.25
C GLU A 175 -1.32 14.33 -26.97
N ILE A 176 -2.58 14.69 -26.68
CA ILE A 176 -3.41 13.92 -25.76
C ILE A 176 -3.61 12.56 -26.43
N GLY A 177 -2.81 11.57 -26.01
CA GLY A 177 -2.81 10.24 -26.57
C GLY A 177 -4.23 9.64 -26.59
N ASP A 178 -4.54 8.91 -27.66
CA ASP A 178 -5.79 8.18 -27.77
C ASP A 178 -5.94 7.23 -26.56
N VAL A 179 -7.02 7.42 -25.79
CA VAL A 179 -7.43 6.53 -24.70
C VAL A 179 -7.77 5.17 -25.31
N THR A 180 -6.75 4.34 -25.48
CA THR A 180 -6.97 2.95 -25.89
C THR A 180 -7.55 2.21 -24.70
N ARG A 181 -8.88 2.10 -24.67
CA ARG A 181 -9.60 1.14 -23.82
C ARG A 181 -9.24 -0.29 -24.25
N ALA A 182 -8.00 -0.70 -23.99
CA ALA A 182 -7.56 -2.06 -24.22
C ALA A 182 -8.31 -3.00 -23.25
N ALA A 183 -8.70 -4.15 -23.79
CA ALA A 183 -9.57 -5.17 -23.19
C ALA A 183 -9.48 -5.27 -21.65
N ARG A 184 -10.55 -4.83 -20.99
CA ARG A 184 -10.68 -4.72 -19.54
C ARG A 184 -10.75 -6.10 -18.87
N PHE A 185 -9.60 -6.66 -18.51
CA PHE A 185 -9.56 -7.49 -17.30
C PHE A 185 -9.92 -6.58 -16.13
N LYS A 186 -10.88 -7.01 -15.32
CA LYS A 186 -11.37 -6.26 -14.16
C LYS A 186 -10.19 -5.94 -13.21
N PRO A 187 -10.02 -4.72 -12.69
CA PRO A 187 -8.84 -4.32 -11.90
C PRO A 187 -8.54 -5.26 -10.73
N TRP A 188 -9.60 -5.75 -10.07
CA TRP A 188 -9.52 -6.71 -8.96
C TRP A 188 -9.02 -8.12 -9.33
N MET A 189 -8.84 -8.42 -10.61
CA MET A 189 -8.19 -9.67 -11.06
C MET A 189 -6.66 -9.53 -11.18
N ARG A 190 -6.14 -8.30 -11.07
CA ARG A 190 -4.70 -8.04 -11.15
C ARG A 190 -4.05 -8.17 -9.77
N LYS A 191 -2.73 -8.40 -9.77
CA LYS A 191 -1.96 -8.61 -8.54
C LYS A 191 -1.88 -7.30 -7.75
N GLN A 192 -2.63 -7.21 -6.66
CA GLN A 192 -2.60 -6.06 -5.76
C GLN A 192 -1.34 -6.06 -4.89
N LEU A 193 -0.91 -4.88 -4.45
CA LEU A 193 0.19 -4.79 -3.50
C LEU A 193 -0.24 -5.33 -2.12
N PRO A 194 0.56 -6.19 -1.49
CA PRO A 194 0.35 -6.56 -0.11
C PRO A 194 0.94 -5.50 0.83
N LEU A 195 0.30 -5.28 1.96
CA LEU A 195 0.86 -4.47 3.04
C LEU A 195 1.86 -5.29 3.87
N PRO A 196 2.91 -4.66 4.42
CA PRO A 196 3.81 -5.33 5.33
C PRO A 196 3.17 -5.52 6.70
N GLY A 197 3.46 -6.66 7.34
CA GLY A 197 3.23 -6.83 8.77
C GLY A 197 4.09 -5.87 9.61
N PRO A 198 3.83 -5.83 10.94
CA PRO A 198 4.63 -5.01 11.85
C PRO A 198 6.13 -5.30 11.73
N PRO A 199 6.99 -4.28 11.78
CA PRO A 199 8.43 -4.48 11.72
C PRO A 199 8.99 -4.95 13.06
N GLN A 200 10.13 -5.65 13.01
CA GLN A 200 10.87 -6.02 14.23
C GLN A 200 11.49 -4.81 14.91
N GLU A 201 12.03 -3.90 14.11
CA GLU A 201 12.69 -2.68 14.55
C GLU A 201 12.01 -1.48 13.90
N SER A 202 11.88 -0.38 14.64
CA SER A 202 11.40 0.86 14.06
C SER A 202 12.34 1.28 12.94
N TYR A 203 11.80 1.47 11.74
CA TYR A 203 12.51 2.08 10.64
C TYR A 203 12.06 3.52 10.47
N LYS A 204 12.93 4.30 9.84
CA LYS A 204 12.55 5.56 9.23
C LYS A 204 12.73 5.41 7.74
N PHE A 205 11.91 6.14 7.00
CA PHE A 205 12.03 6.16 5.55
C PHE A 205 13.39 6.74 5.08
N ARG A 206 14.04 7.55 5.93
CA ARG A 206 15.41 8.08 5.81
C ARG A 206 16.12 8.08 7.16
#